data_AF-A0A967A5Z7-F1
#
_entry.id   AF-A0A967A5Z7-F1
#
_cell.length_a   1.000
_cell.length_b   1.000
_cell.length_c   1.000
_cell.angle_alpha   90.00
_cell.angle_beta   90.00
_cell.angle_gamma   90.00
#
_symmetry.space_group_name_H-M   'P 1'
#
loop_
_entity.id
_entity.type
_entity.pdbx_description
1 polymer ?
#
loop_
_entity_poly.entity_id
_entity_poly.type
_entity_poly.pdbx_seq_one_letter_code
_entity_poly.pdbx_strand_id
1 'polypeptide(L)'
;MATQWIGSPNRDKGREGYKPEAIVIHIMEGTLKGTDAWFRNEESGVSAHYGIGKAGEIHQYVGESDTAWHAGRMVAPTWRLLKPDVNPNWYTIGLEHEGRANEPWPDAMYDASAKLIDEICRRWSIPCDRDHIIGHREIRSDKTCPGFKVDLDQLIDMVKEIQQDSATFNFVKKPGIVKTRVDMNIRGQAPTTTVPVVRTIRRGKKLQYQGWTSNGLTVNGNAHWYKDSDDNYFWAGATERPIPGL
;
A
#
# COMPACT_ATOMS: atom_id res chain seq x y z
N MET A 1 -6.07 -9.21 1.13
CA MET A 1 -7.22 -9.65 1.97
C MET A 1 -8.46 -9.86 1.10
N ALA A 2 -9.56 -10.36 1.64
CA ALA A 2 -10.83 -10.40 0.89
C ALA A 2 -11.34 -8.96 0.72
N THR A 3 -11.44 -8.50 -0.52
CA THR A 3 -11.95 -7.18 -0.87
C THR A 3 -13.19 -7.37 -1.74
N GLN A 4 -14.27 -6.68 -1.40
CA GLN A 4 -15.49 -6.68 -2.22
C GLN A 4 -15.43 -5.56 -3.25
N TRP A 5 -15.50 -5.90 -4.53
CA TRP A 5 -15.64 -4.89 -5.58
C TRP A 5 -17.08 -4.35 -5.62
N ILE A 6 -17.23 -3.06 -5.38
CA ILE A 6 -18.50 -2.32 -5.48
C ILE A 6 -18.56 -1.52 -6.77
N GLY A 7 -17.44 -0.90 -7.16
CA GLY A 7 -17.32 -0.06 -8.34
C GLY A 7 -17.89 1.36 -8.15
N SER A 8 -17.27 2.33 -8.83
CA SER A 8 -17.76 3.70 -8.95
C SER A 8 -17.55 4.23 -10.38
N PRO A 9 -18.54 4.91 -10.97
CA PRO A 9 -18.38 5.60 -12.24
C PRO A 9 -17.58 6.91 -12.12
N ASN A 10 -17.43 7.46 -10.91
CA ASN A 10 -16.75 8.74 -10.63
C ASN A 10 -15.23 8.56 -10.63
N ARG A 11 -14.62 8.40 -11.79
CA ARG A 11 -13.18 8.18 -11.95
C ARG A 11 -12.70 8.59 -13.32
N ASP A 12 -11.41 8.86 -13.42
CA ASP A 12 -10.72 8.93 -14.71
C ASP A 12 -9.95 7.64 -14.96
N LYS A 13 -9.90 7.22 -16.23
CA LYS A 13 -9.09 6.07 -16.64
C LYS A 13 -7.61 6.48 -16.64
N GLY A 14 -6.77 5.66 -16.03
CA GLY A 14 -5.35 5.96 -15.86
C GLY A 14 -5.11 7.08 -14.84
N ARG A 15 -3.88 7.59 -14.84
CA ARG A 15 -3.35 8.52 -13.85
C ARG A 15 -2.53 9.66 -14.47
N GLU A 16 -2.83 10.02 -15.72
CA GLU A 16 -2.11 11.11 -16.42
C GLU A 16 -0.57 10.94 -16.44
N GLY A 17 -0.10 9.69 -16.59
CA GLY A 17 1.33 9.36 -16.58
C GLY A 17 1.98 9.25 -15.19
N TYR A 18 1.22 9.52 -14.12
CA TYR A 18 1.66 9.30 -12.74
C TYR A 18 1.39 7.85 -12.29
N LYS A 19 1.95 7.52 -11.13
CA LYS A 19 1.65 6.30 -10.38
C LYS A 19 1.33 6.67 -8.93
N PRO A 20 0.64 5.82 -8.17
CA PRO A 20 0.54 5.96 -6.72
C PRO A 20 1.91 6.13 -6.06
N GLU A 21 2.03 7.20 -5.30
CA GLU A 21 3.21 7.55 -4.50
C GLU A 21 2.85 7.76 -3.03
N ALA A 22 1.58 7.97 -2.69
CA ALA A 22 1.10 8.12 -1.33
C ALA A 22 -0.34 7.63 -1.15
N ILE A 23 -0.74 7.43 0.10
CA ILE A 23 -2.07 7.02 0.52
C ILE A 23 -2.66 8.15 1.37
N VAL A 24 -3.88 8.57 1.03
CA VAL A 24 -4.65 9.56 1.77
C VAL A 24 -5.72 8.84 2.57
N ILE A 25 -5.68 9.05 3.88
CA ILE A 25 -6.64 8.53 4.84
C ILE A 25 -7.79 9.53 4.96
N HIS A 26 -8.99 9.00 4.77
CA HIS A 26 -10.25 9.73 4.81
C HIS A 26 -11.21 9.16 5.85
N ILE A 27 -12.21 9.97 6.19
CA ILE A 27 -13.39 9.56 6.93
C ILE A 27 -14.63 9.86 6.10
N MET A 28 -15.54 8.88 6.05
CA MET A 28 -16.73 8.93 5.20
C MET A 28 -17.76 9.97 5.67
N GLU A 29 -17.69 10.41 6.94
CA GLU A 29 -18.77 11.15 7.62
C GLU A 29 -20.13 10.44 7.49
N GLY A 30 -20.11 9.11 7.70
CA GLY A 30 -21.23 8.24 7.39
C GLY A 30 -20.92 6.78 7.60
N THR A 31 -21.72 5.91 6.95
CA THR A 31 -21.60 4.46 7.02
C THR A 31 -20.97 3.89 5.75
N LEU A 32 -20.35 2.71 5.84
CA LEU A 32 -19.78 2.04 4.66
C LEU A 32 -20.84 1.82 3.56
N LYS A 33 -22.03 1.35 3.96
CA LYS A 33 -23.18 1.18 3.06
C LYS A 33 -23.66 2.50 2.43
N GLY A 34 -23.61 3.59 3.19
CA GLY A 34 -23.94 4.92 2.68
C GLY A 34 -22.96 5.35 1.59
N THR A 35 -21.67 5.15 1.84
CA THR A 35 -20.57 5.40 0.89
C THR A 35 -20.71 4.54 -0.37
N ASP A 36 -21.08 3.27 -0.24
CA ASP A 36 -21.37 2.40 -1.40
C ASP A 36 -22.43 2.98 -2.32
N ALA A 37 -23.50 3.55 -1.75
CA ALA A 37 -24.56 4.18 -2.53
C ALA A 37 -24.09 5.51 -3.12
N TRP A 38 -23.40 6.33 -2.32
CA TRP A 38 -22.95 7.67 -2.72
C TRP A 38 -21.94 7.63 -3.87
N PHE A 39 -20.90 6.79 -3.77
CA PHE A 39 -19.88 6.69 -4.81
C PHE A 39 -20.37 6.04 -6.10
N ARG A 40 -21.48 5.29 -6.08
CA ARG A 40 -22.14 4.77 -7.30
C ARG A 40 -23.03 5.81 -7.99
N ASN A 41 -23.36 6.90 -7.32
CA ASN A 41 -24.12 8.00 -7.94
C ASN A 41 -23.17 8.89 -8.75
N GLU A 42 -23.33 8.93 -10.08
CA GLU A 42 -22.57 9.80 -10.99
C GLU A 42 -22.70 11.29 -10.64
N GLU A 43 -23.84 11.71 -10.10
CA GLU A 43 -24.06 13.11 -9.73
C GLU A 43 -23.25 13.52 -8.48
N SER A 44 -22.73 12.56 -7.71
CA SER A 44 -21.94 12.88 -6.52
C SER A 44 -20.61 13.55 -6.86
N GLY A 45 -20.03 13.24 -8.03
CA GLY A 45 -18.74 13.78 -8.47
C GLY A 45 -17.57 13.45 -7.54
N VAL A 46 -17.67 12.41 -6.71
CA VAL A 46 -16.63 12.00 -5.75
C VAL A 46 -16.50 10.48 -5.67
N SER A 47 -15.30 10.02 -5.33
CA SER A 47 -15.01 8.60 -5.09
C SER A 47 -13.71 8.46 -4.31
N ALA A 48 -13.45 7.27 -3.78
CA ALA A 48 -12.15 6.84 -3.28
C ALA A 48 -11.76 5.48 -3.90
N HIS A 49 -10.57 4.98 -3.60
CA HIS A 49 -10.17 3.66 -4.09
C HIS A 49 -10.82 2.57 -3.25
N TYR A 50 -10.78 2.75 -1.93
CA TYR A 50 -11.31 1.78 -0.97
C TYR A 50 -12.16 2.45 0.11
N GLY A 51 -13.05 1.66 0.71
CA GLY A 51 -13.81 1.99 1.90
C GLY A 51 -13.65 0.88 2.95
N ILE A 52 -13.44 1.27 4.20
CA ILE A 52 -13.23 0.36 5.32
C ILE A 52 -14.36 0.54 6.34
N GLY A 53 -15.03 -0.56 6.68
CA GLY A 53 -16.13 -0.60 7.65
C GLY A 53 -15.64 -0.82 9.09
N LYS A 54 -16.52 -0.57 10.06
CA LYS A 54 -16.19 -0.72 11.49
C LYS A 54 -15.82 -2.15 11.92
N ALA A 55 -16.26 -3.19 11.20
CA ALA A 55 -15.88 -4.57 11.49
C ALA A 55 -14.68 -5.05 10.65
N GLY A 56 -14.01 -4.13 9.95
CA GLY A 56 -12.85 -4.42 9.10
C GLY A 56 -13.22 -4.88 7.69
N GLU A 57 -14.47 -4.69 7.26
CA GLU A 57 -14.88 -4.92 5.88
C GLU A 57 -14.10 -3.99 4.95
N ILE A 58 -13.69 -4.48 3.78
CA ILE A 58 -12.99 -3.68 2.76
C ILE A 58 -13.77 -3.75 1.45
N HIS A 59 -14.26 -2.60 1.03
CA HIS A 59 -14.89 -2.38 -0.27
C HIS A 59 -13.93 -1.64 -1.20
N GLN A 60 -13.97 -1.96 -2.49
CA GLN A 60 -13.20 -1.27 -3.52
C GLN A 60 -14.13 -0.64 -4.57
N TYR A 61 -13.87 0.62 -4.88
CA TYR A 61 -14.69 1.41 -5.82
C TYR A 61 -13.94 1.74 -7.10
N VAL A 62 -12.65 2.06 -6.99
CA VAL A 62 -11.80 2.42 -8.13
C VAL A 62 -10.53 1.57 -8.09
N GLY A 63 -10.13 1.04 -9.25
CA GLY A 63 -8.88 0.29 -9.39
C GLY A 63 -7.68 1.21 -9.18
N GLU A 64 -6.62 0.71 -8.55
CA GLU A 64 -5.44 1.53 -8.21
C GLU A 64 -4.71 2.11 -9.44
N SER A 65 -4.90 1.52 -10.62
CA SER A 65 -4.37 2.02 -11.90
C SER A 65 -5.13 3.21 -12.48
N ASP A 66 -6.33 3.48 -11.95
CA ASP A 66 -7.20 4.57 -12.37
C ASP A 66 -7.24 5.66 -11.28
N THR A 67 -7.83 6.81 -11.60
CA THR A 67 -7.85 7.97 -10.71
C THR A 67 -9.22 8.09 -10.02
N ALA A 68 -9.27 7.89 -8.70
CA ALA A 68 -10.43 8.25 -7.89
C ALA A 68 -10.45 9.74 -7.55
N TRP A 69 -11.63 10.30 -7.27
CA TRP A 69 -11.83 11.73 -7.03
C TRP A 69 -12.00 12.05 -5.53
N HIS A 70 -10.95 11.86 -4.73
CA HIS A 70 -11.03 11.91 -3.25
C HIS A 70 -10.37 13.16 -2.62
N ALA A 71 -9.26 13.66 -3.17
CA ALA A 71 -8.49 14.73 -2.54
C ALA A 71 -9.16 16.12 -2.69
N GLY A 72 -9.98 16.31 -3.73
CA GLY A 72 -10.59 17.61 -4.05
C GLY A 72 -9.56 18.71 -4.32
N ARG A 73 -9.98 19.97 -4.23
CA ARG A 73 -9.10 21.13 -4.38
C ARG A 73 -8.15 21.27 -3.17
N MET A 74 -6.89 21.58 -3.40
CA MET A 74 -5.90 21.89 -2.35
C MET A 74 -6.26 23.20 -1.62
N VAL A 75 -6.17 23.20 -0.29
CA VAL A 75 -6.47 24.39 0.55
C VAL A 75 -5.42 24.46 1.66
N ALA A 76 -4.54 25.47 1.59
CA ALA A 76 -3.41 25.68 2.52
C ALA A 76 -2.70 24.36 2.94
N PRO A 77 -2.22 23.58 1.96
CA PRO A 77 -1.68 22.25 2.23
C PRO A 77 -0.41 22.31 3.08
N THR A 78 -0.22 21.31 3.92
CA THR A 78 0.97 21.12 4.76
C THR A 78 1.79 19.89 4.38
N TRP A 79 1.26 19.05 3.46
CA TRP A 79 1.94 17.86 3.00
C TRP A 79 3.21 18.18 2.20
N ARG A 80 4.37 17.70 2.70
CA ARG A 80 5.69 18.02 2.14
C ARG A 80 5.95 17.49 0.72
N LEU A 81 5.32 16.38 0.33
CA LEU A 81 5.52 15.75 -0.98
C LEU A 81 4.46 16.18 -2.02
N LEU A 82 3.63 17.16 -1.66
CA LEU A 82 2.68 17.74 -2.58
C LEU A 82 3.42 18.37 -3.78
N LYS A 83 2.98 18.04 -4.99
CA LYS A 83 3.56 18.56 -6.22
C LYS A 83 2.85 19.87 -6.59
N PRO A 84 3.57 20.98 -6.78
CA PRO A 84 2.96 22.24 -7.22
C PRO A 84 2.21 22.06 -8.53
N ASP A 85 1.00 22.61 -8.62
CA ASP A 85 0.15 22.62 -9.82
C ASP A 85 -0.20 21.24 -10.42
N VAL A 86 -0.05 20.17 -9.64
CA VAL A 86 -0.43 18.79 -10.04
C VAL A 86 -1.62 18.33 -9.21
N ASN A 87 -2.61 17.70 -9.83
CA ASN A 87 -3.74 17.13 -9.14
C ASN A 87 -3.30 15.95 -8.23
N PRO A 88 -3.49 16.02 -6.90
CA PRO A 88 -3.08 14.94 -5.98
C PRO A 88 -3.73 13.59 -6.27
N ASN A 89 -4.93 13.56 -6.85
CA ASN A 89 -5.61 12.31 -7.19
C ASN A 89 -4.78 11.45 -8.18
N TRP A 90 -3.98 12.06 -9.06
CA TRP A 90 -3.17 11.33 -10.05
C TRP A 90 -2.06 10.48 -9.41
N TYR A 91 -1.55 10.87 -8.24
CA TYR A 91 -0.43 10.18 -7.59
C TYR A 91 -0.74 9.72 -6.16
N THR A 92 -2.02 9.68 -5.78
CA THR A 92 -2.45 9.15 -4.48
C THR A 92 -3.55 8.08 -4.56
N ILE A 93 -3.62 7.25 -3.52
CA ILE A 93 -4.68 6.27 -3.27
C ILE A 93 -5.50 6.75 -2.07
N GLY A 94 -6.81 6.84 -2.23
CA GLY A 94 -7.74 7.27 -1.18
C GLY A 94 -8.37 6.10 -0.44
N LEU A 95 -8.29 6.10 0.90
CA LEU A 95 -8.91 5.12 1.80
C LEU A 95 -9.94 5.81 2.70
N GLU A 96 -11.22 5.52 2.48
CA GLU A 96 -12.32 6.03 3.30
C GLU A 96 -12.60 5.12 4.49
N HIS A 97 -12.85 5.70 5.67
CA HIS A 97 -13.14 4.93 6.89
C HIS A 97 -14.51 5.31 7.46
N GLU A 98 -15.30 4.31 7.82
CA GLU A 98 -16.63 4.49 8.39
C GLU A 98 -16.59 5.20 9.75
N GLY A 99 -17.40 6.26 9.91
CA GLY A 99 -17.49 7.03 11.16
C GLY A 99 -17.67 8.51 10.95
N ARG A 100 -17.44 9.28 12.03
CA ARG A 100 -17.50 10.75 12.09
C ARG A 100 -16.29 11.33 12.80
N ALA A 101 -16.00 12.62 12.59
CA ALA A 101 -14.76 13.26 13.06
C ALA A 101 -14.37 13.04 14.54
N ASN A 102 -15.34 12.84 15.44
CA ASN A 102 -15.11 12.65 16.88
C ASN A 102 -15.24 11.19 17.35
N GLU A 103 -15.48 10.24 16.45
CA GLU A 103 -15.58 8.81 16.76
C GLU A 103 -14.19 8.15 16.61
N PRO A 104 -13.69 7.40 17.60
CA PRO A 104 -12.49 6.58 17.42
C PRO A 104 -12.79 5.40 16.50
N TRP A 105 -11.75 4.90 15.83
CA TRP A 105 -11.85 3.66 15.07
C TRP A 105 -11.75 2.45 16.01
N PRO A 106 -12.61 1.41 15.85
CA PRO A 106 -12.40 0.12 16.49
C PRO A 106 -11.17 -0.60 15.94
N ASP A 107 -10.59 -1.50 16.74
CA ASP A 107 -9.38 -2.25 16.42
C ASP A 107 -9.47 -3.00 15.09
N ALA A 108 -10.63 -3.61 14.80
CA ALA A 108 -10.85 -4.32 13.53
C ALA A 108 -10.66 -3.43 12.29
N MET A 109 -11.01 -2.14 12.39
CA MET A 109 -10.81 -1.19 11.30
C MET A 109 -9.33 -0.76 11.19
N TYR A 110 -8.63 -0.57 12.32
CA TYR A 110 -7.18 -0.35 12.30
C TYR A 110 -6.43 -1.54 11.70
N ASP A 111 -6.74 -2.76 12.12
CA ASP A 111 -6.15 -4.00 11.60
C ASP A 111 -6.38 -4.15 10.09
N ALA A 112 -7.62 -3.89 9.64
CA ALA A 112 -7.97 -3.98 8.24
C ALA A 112 -7.23 -2.92 7.40
N SER A 113 -7.22 -1.68 7.89
CA SER A 113 -6.54 -0.55 7.27
C SER A 113 -5.04 -0.76 7.19
N ALA A 114 -4.37 -1.20 8.26
CA ALA A 114 -2.94 -1.48 8.29
C ALA A 114 -2.53 -2.56 7.27
N LYS A 115 -3.28 -3.68 7.20
CA LYS A 115 -3.03 -4.75 6.22
C LYS A 115 -3.24 -4.26 4.78
N LEU A 116 -4.27 -3.47 4.54
CA LEU A 116 -4.52 -2.90 3.21
C LEU A 116 -3.41 -1.92 2.81
N ILE A 117 -2.99 -1.04 3.72
CA ILE A 117 -1.89 -0.09 3.50
C ILE A 117 -0.59 -0.82 3.19
N ASP A 118 -0.24 -1.86 3.95
CA ASP A 118 0.94 -2.68 3.67
C ASP A 118 0.88 -3.30 2.25
N GLU A 119 -0.26 -3.89 1.87
CA GLU A 119 -0.42 -4.45 0.54
C GLU A 119 -0.27 -3.39 -0.57
N ILE A 120 -0.85 -2.20 -0.39
CA ILE A 120 -0.71 -1.07 -1.34
C ILE A 120 0.75 -0.61 -1.41
N CYS A 121 1.39 -0.41 -0.25
CA CYS A 121 2.80 -0.02 -0.17
C CYS A 121 3.68 -1.03 -0.92
N ARG A 122 3.47 -2.32 -0.71
CA ARG A 122 4.23 -3.38 -1.39
C ARG A 122 3.98 -3.38 -2.90
N ARG A 123 2.74 -3.21 -3.35
CA ARG A 123 2.37 -3.17 -4.78
C ARG A 123 3.01 -1.98 -5.51
N TRP A 124 2.95 -0.80 -4.91
CA TRP A 124 3.37 0.46 -5.56
C TRP A 124 4.76 0.95 -5.15
N SER A 125 5.46 0.19 -4.31
CA SER A 125 6.75 0.58 -3.74
C SER A 125 6.68 1.90 -2.97
N ILE A 126 5.56 2.16 -2.29
CA ILE A 126 5.36 3.35 -1.47
C ILE A 126 6.02 3.11 -0.10
N PRO A 127 6.90 3.99 0.39
CA PRO A 127 7.38 3.92 1.76
C PRO A 127 6.22 4.05 2.75
N CYS A 128 6.09 3.16 3.73
CA CYS A 128 5.04 3.30 4.74
C CYS A 128 5.54 4.16 5.92
N ASP A 129 5.50 5.47 5.73
CA ASP A 129 5.85 6.49 6.72
C ASP A 129 4.87 7.67 6.67
N ARG A 130 5.05 8.66 7.54
CA ARG A 130 4.15 9.83 7.61
C ARG A 130 4.26 10.79 6.41
N ASP A 131 5.24 10.61 5.54
CA ASP A 131 5.34 11.43 4.34
C ASP A 131 4.47 10.88 3.22
N HIS A 132 4.16 9.59 3.27
CA HIS A 132 3.43 8.90 2.22
C HIS A 132 2.09 8.34 2.70
N ILE A 133 1.86 8.17 4.00
CA ILE A 133 0.54 7.84 4.57
C ILE A 133 0.04 9.07 5.30
N ILE A 134 -0.86 9.84 4.67
CA ILE A 134 -1.27 11.17 5.15
C ILE A 134 -2.78 11.24 5.41
N GLY A 135 -3.21 12.16 6.25
CA GLY A 135 -4.62 12.53 6.37
C GLY A 135 -5.04 13.52 5.30
N HIS A 136 -6.32 13.50 4.89
CA HIS A 136 -6.86 14.46 3.93
C HIS A 136 -6.62 15.93 4.32
N ARG A 137 -6.63 16.24 5.64
CA ARG A 137 -6.30 17.57 6.17
C ARG A 137 -4.91 18.10 5.78
N GLU A 138 -3.97 17.23 5.43
CA GLU A 138 -2.63 17.65 5.01
C GLU A 138 -2.61 18.16 3.56
N ILE A 139 -3.66 17.86 2.77
CA ILE A 139 -3.93 18.43 1.44
C ILE A 139 -4.92 19.62 1.54
N ARG A 140 -5.87 19.53 2.49
CA ARG A 140 -6.95 20.49 2.71
C ARG A 140 -7.10 20.85 4.19
N SER A 141 -6.42 21.89 4.65
CA SER A 141 -6.40 22.26 6.07
C SER A 141 -7.76 22.68 6.63
N ASP A 142 -8.75 22.95 5.76
CA ASP A 142 -10.13 23.30 6.10
C ASP A 142 -11.02 22.09 6.44
N LYS A 143 -10.46 20.87 6.45
CA LYS A 143 -11.18 19.62 6.72
C LYS A 143 -10.78 19.02 8.08
N THR A 144 -11.77 18.40 8.74
CA THR A 144 -11.57 17.59 9.95
C THR A 144 -11.04 16.19 9.65
N CYS A 145 -11.15 15.76 8.40
CA CYS A 145 -10.77 14.46 7.86
C CYS A 145 -9.27 14.14 8.03
N PRO A 146 -8.88 12.94 8.51
CA PRO A 146 -9.68 11.73 8.74
C PRO A 146 -10.39 11.63 10.10
N GLY A 147 -10.53 12.74 10.82
CA GLY A 147 -11.06 12.77 12.18
C GLY A 147 -9.99 13.13 13.22
N PHE A 148 -10.44 13.60 14.37
CA PHE A 148 -9.59 14.07 15.47
C PHE A 148 -9.13 12.96 16.41
N LYS A 149 -9.74 11.77 16.30
CA LYS A 149 -9.45 10.59 17.13
C LYS A 149 -8.66 9.50 16.40
N VAL A 150 -8.25 9.76 15.15
CA VAL A 150 -7.45 8.84 14.35
C VAL A 150 -5.97 9.12 14.60
N ASP A 151 -5.26 8.08 15.05
CA ASP A 151 -3.82 8.10 15.25
C ASP A 151 -3.11 7.47 14.02
N LEU A 152 -2.54 8.32 13.17
CA LEU A 152 -1.83 7.87 11.98
C LEU A 152 -0.46 7.26 12.31
N ASP A 153 0.15 7.64 13.43
CA ASP A 153 1.44 7.10 13.84
C ASP A 153 1.24 5.66 14.34
N GLN A 154 0.20 5.41 15.15
CA GLN A 154 -0.22 4.06 15.53
C GLN A 154 -0.47 3.19 14.29
N LEU A 155 -1.25 3.69 13.32
CA LEU A 155 -1.56 2.95 12.10
C LEU A 155 -0.29 2.56 11.32
N ILE A 156 0.68 3.47 11.24
CA ILE A 156 1.96 3.20 10.55
C ILE A 156 2.81 2.21 11.31
N ASP A 157 2.83 2.27 12.65
CA ASP A 157 3.58 1.30 13.44
C ASP A 157 3.00 -0.12 13.28
N MET A 158 1.68 -0.26 13.22
CA MET A 158 1.03 -1.53 12.86
C MET A 158 1.44 -2.02 11.45
N VAL A 159 1.55 -1.12 10.47
CA VAL A 159 2.04 -1.47 9.12
C VAL A 159 3.49 -1.97 9.17
N LYS A 160 4.36 -1.32 9.94
CA LYS A 160 5.77 -1.74 10.09
C LYS A 160 5.89 -3.10 10.76
N GLU A 161 5.04 -3.41 11.73
CA GLU A 161 4.98 -4.72 12.37
C GLU A 161 4.61 -5.81 11.35
N ILE A 162 3.58 -5.57 10.51
CA ILE A 162 3.19 -6.48 9.41
C ILE A 162 4.35 -6.72 8.44
N GLN A 163 5.14 -5.67 8.14
CA GLN A 163 6.28 -5.78 7.23
C GLN A 163 7.45 -6.60 7.76
N GLN A 164 7.54 -6.75 9.08
CA GLN A 164 8.57 -7.55 9.75
C GLN A 164 8.09 -8.98 10.01
N ASP A 165 6.79 -9.22 10.03
CA ASP A 165 6.22 -10.55 10.24
C ASP A 165 6.34 -11.43 8.98
N SER A 166 7.26 -12.39 9.07
CA SER A 166 7.51 -13.38 8.02
C SER A 166 6.29 -14.26 7.68
N ALA A 167 5.30 -14.38 8.58
CA ALA A 167 4.09 -15.17 8.34
C ALA A 167 3.14 -14.53 7.30
N THR A 168 3.34 -13.25 6.98
CA THR A 168 2.51 -12.50 6.02
C THR A 168 2.88 -12.77 4.56
N PHE A 169 3.94 -13.53 4.30
CA PHE A 169 4.45 -13.77 2.96
C PHE A 169 4.02 -15.14 2.41
N ASN A 170 3.60 -15.17 1.13
CA ASN A 170 3.12 -16.39 0.48
C ASN A 170 4.27 -17.30 0.04
N PHE A 171 4.88 -17.98 1.01
CA PHE A 171 6.05 -18.81 0.77
C PHE A 171 5.72 -20.11 0.05
N VAL A 172 6.32 -20.30 -1.12
CA VAL A 172 6.29 -21.55 -1.91
C VAL A 172 7.59 -22.30 -1.68
N LYS A 173 7.51 -23.44 -0.97
CA LYS A 173 8.67 -24.28 -0.68
C LYS A 173 9.03 -25.14 -1.89
N LYS A 174 10.12 -24.79 -2.58
CA LYS A 174 10.70 -25.55 -3.68
C LYS A 174 12.17 -25.17 -3.83
N PRO A 175 13.09 -25.99 -3.29
CA PRO A 175 14.50 -25.66 -3.29
C PRO A 175 15.10 -25.58 -4.70
N GLY A 176 16.18 -24.82 -4.85
CA GLY A 176 16.88 -24.70 -6.11
C GLY A 176 18.15 -23.88 -6.03
N ILE A 177 18.71 -23.59 -7.21
CA ILE A 177 19.92 -22.78 -7.39
C ILE A 177 19.64 -21.70 -8.43
N VAL A 178 20.11 -20.49 -8.17
CA VAL A 178 20.07 -19.38 -9.13
C VAL A 178 21.40 -18.63 -9.17
N LYS A 179 21.77 -18.09 -10.33
CA LYS A 179 22.95 -17.23 -10.49
C LYS A 179 22.59 -15.74 -10.39
N THR A 180 23.39 -14.96 -9.67
CA THR A 180 23.24 -13.50 -9.58
C THR A 180 23.66 -12.83 -10.89
N ARG A 181 22.89 -11.83 -11.35
CA ARG A 181 23.22 -11.01 -12.53
C ARG A 181 23.93 -9.71 -12.15
N VAL A 182 23.67 -9.22 -10.95
CA VAL A 182 24.24 -7.99 -10.38
C VAL A 182 24.79 -8.26 -8.98
N ASP A 183 25.54 -7.31 -8.43
CA ASP A 183 25.83 -7.30 -7.00
C ASP A 183 24.50 -7.11 -6.24
N MET A 184 24.22 -7.97 -5.26
CA MET A 184 22.91 -8.06 -4.63
C MET A 184 23.04 -8.17 -3.11
N ASN A 185 22.12 -7.50 -2.41
CA ASN A 185 22.02 -7.61 -0.96
C ASN A 185 21.11 -8.77 -0.56
N ILE A 186 21.60 -9.57 0.39
CA ILE A 186 20.83 -10.54 1.17
C ILE A 186 20.32 -9.83 2.41
N ARG A 187 19.04 -10.00 2.72
CA ARG A 187 18.33 -9.27 3.77
C ARG A 187 17.68 -10.25 4.74
N GLY A 188 17.79 -9.98 6.04
CA GLY A 188 17.20 -10.84 7.06
C GLY A 188 15.72 -10.54 7.30
N GLN A 189 15.04 -11.42 8.04
CA GLN A 189 13.68 -11.24 8.59
C GLN A 189 12.53 -11.21 7.55
N ALA A 190 12.61 -10.34 6.54
CA ALA A 190 11.53 -10.12 5.60
C ALA A 190 12.02 -9.77 4.16
N PRO A 191 11.24 -10.10 3.11
CA PRO A 191 11.48 -9.78 1.71
C PRO A 191 11.17 -8.29 1.39
N THR A 192 11.85 -7.38 2.08
CA THR A 192 11.69 -5.93 1.93
C THR A 192 13.05 -5.24 1.90
N THR A 193 13.14 -4.02 1.36
CA THR A 193 14.37 -3.23 1.37
C THR A 193 14.58 -2.42 2.65
N THR A 194 13.58 -2.36 3.52
CA THR A 194 13.62 -1.57 4.77
C THR A 194 14.37 -2.29 5.89
N VAL A 195 14.46 -3.62 5.86
CA VAL A 195 15.23 -4.41 6.83
C VAL A 195 16.74 -4.38 6.50
N PRO A 196 17.62 -4.51 7.52
CA PRO A 196 19.06 -4.45 7.34
C PRO A 196 19.62 -5.48 6.33
N VAL A 197 20.70 -5.08 5.66
CA VAL A 197 21.48 -5.98 4.80
C VAL A 197 22.32 -6.89 5.69
N VAL A 198 22.17 -8.20 5.52
CA VAL A 198 22.97 -9.22 6.22
C VAL A 198 24.32 -9.39 5.54
N ARG A 199 24.33 -9.46 4.20
CA ARG A 199 25.55 -9.55 3.39
C ARG A 199 25.29 -9.13 1.94
N THR A 200 26.35 -8.80 1.21
CA THR A 200 26.30 -8.53 -0.23
C THR A 200 26.99 -9.64 -1.01
N ILE A 201 26.32 -10.13 -2.06
CA ILE A 201 26.82 -11.17 -2.96
C ILE A 201 27.21 -10.51 -4.29
N ARG A 202 28.42 -10.81 -4.78
CA ARG A 202 28.91 -10.31 -6.06
C ARG A 202 28.18 -10.97 -7.24
N ARG A 203 28.13 -10.27 -8.38
CA ARG A 203 27.61 -10.78 -9.64
C ARG A 203 28.24 -12.13 -10.03
N GLY A 204 27.45 -12.98 -10.67
CA GLY A 204 27.89 -14.27 -11.21
C GLY A 204 28.03 -15.41 -10.19
N LYS A 205 27.68 -15.19 -8.92
CA LYS A 205 27.69 -16.22 -7.88
C LYS A 205 26.41 -17.06 -7.94
N LYS A 206 26.55 -18.36 -7.66
CA LYS A 206 25.40 -19.28 -7.50
C LYS A 206 24.94 -19.24 -6.04
N LEU A 207 23.64 -19.14 -5.84
CA LEU A 207 23.00 -19.15 -4.53
C LEU A 207 21.97 -20.27 -4.47
N GLN A 208 21.96 -20.98 -3.34
CA GLN A 208 20.90 -21.94 -3.04
C GLN A 208 19.71 -21.21 -2.40
N TYR A 209 18.50 -21.66 -2.69
CA TYR A 209 17.28 -21.18 -2.06
C TYR A 209 16.39 -22.36 -1.67
N GLN A 210 15.54 -22.16 -0.65
CA GLN A 210 14.55 -23.13 -0.15
C GLN A 210 13.16 -22.95 -0.78
N GLY A 211 12.90 -21.75 -1.31
CA GLY A 211 11.65 -21.39 -1.95
C GLY A 211 11.62 -19.90 -2.30
N TRP A 212 10.43 -19.39 -2.58
CA TRP A 212 10.21 -17.97 -2.87
C TRP A 212 8.88 -17.47 -2.33
N THR A 213 8.75 -16.16 -2.24
CA THR A 213 7.50 -15.42 -2.06
C THR A 213 7.26 -14.55 -3.30
N SER A 214 5.99 -14.27 -3.59
CA SER A 214 5.52 -13.42 -4.68
C SER A 214 4.75 -12.18 -4.20
N ASN A 215 4.68 -11.95 -2.89
CA ASN A 215 4.05 -10.78 -2.27
C ASN A 215 5.02 -9.99 -1.37
N GLY A 216 6.32 -10.06 -1.66
CA GLY A 216 7.32 -9.19 -1.04
C GLY A 216 7.19 -7.75 -1.53
N LEU A 217 8.10 -6.88 -1.07
CA LEU A 217 8.17 -5.51 -1.60
C LEU A 217 8.46 -5.55 -3.11
N THR A 218 7.66 -4.84 -3.89
CA THR A 218 7.92 -4.67 -5.33
C THR A 218 9.14 -3.79 -5.50
N VAL A 219 10.14 -4.30 -6.23
CA VAL A 219 11.31 -3.54 -6.66
C VAL A 219 11.34 -3.59 -8.17
N ASN A 220 11.39 -2.43 -8.85
CA ASN A 220 11.37 -2.33 -10.32
C ASN A 220 10.29 -3.20 -10.99
N GLY A 221 9.07 -3.19 -10.44
CA GLY A 221 7.93 -3.95 -10.96
C GLY A 221 7.95 -5.46 -10.66
N ASN A 222 8.89 -5.95 -9.85
CA ASN A 222 9.00 -7.37 -9.50
C ASN A 222 8.89 -7.55 -7.97
N ALA A 223 7.87 -8.28 -7.55
CA ALA A 223 7.57 -8.58 -6.14
C ALA A 223 8.12 -9.93 -5.65
N HIS A 224 8.91 -10.63 -6.47
CA HIS A 224 9.42 -11.95 -6.15
C HIS A 224 10.73 -11.90 -5.37
N TRP A 225 10.80 -12.69 -4.30
CA TRP A 225 11.97 -12.82 -3.46
C TRP A 225 12.22 -14.29 -3.14
N TYR A 226 13.46 -14.73 -3.27
CA TYR A 226 13.90 -16.05 -2.83
C TYR A 226 14.20 -16.04 -1.33
N LYS A 227 14.08 -17.21 -0.68
CA LYS A 227 14.51 -17.43 0.72
C LYS A 227 15.66 -18.45 0.76
N ASP A 228 16.76 -18.15 1.45
CA ASP A 228 17.89 -19.08 1.64
C ASP A 228 17.68 -20.01 2.85
N SER A 229 18.68 -20.85 3.17
CA SER A 229 18.63 -21.80 4.29
C SER A 229 18.70 -21.14 5.67
N ASP A 230 19.17 -19.90 5.72
CA ASP A 230 19.38 -19.14 6.95
C ASP A 230 18.19 -18.19 7.18
N ASP A 231 17.06 -18.46 6.53
CA ASP A 231 15.84 -17.68 6.50
C ASP A 231 16.01 -16.22 6.03
N ASN A 232 17.06 -15.94 5.24
CA ASN A 232 17.25 -14.64 4.61
C ASN A 232 16.59 -14.58 3.24
N TYR A 233 16.27 -13.36 2.81
CA TYR A 233 15.63 -13.06 1.55
C TYR A 233 16.54 -12.33 0.58
N PHE A 234 16.33 -12.58 -0.72
CA PHE A 234 16.99 -11.83 -1.78
C PHE A 234 16.09 -11.68 -3.00
N TRP A 235 16.13 -10.48 -3.59
CA TRP A 235 15.21 -10.09 -4.65
C TRP A 235 15.49 -10.88 -5.94
N ALA A 236 14.47 -11.55 -6.47
CA ALA A 236 14.61 -12.44 -7.61
C ALA A 236 15.04 -11.69 -8.88
N GLY A 237 14.64 -10.43 -9.04
CA GLY A 237 15.00 -9.60 -10.20
C GLY A 237 16.49 -9.34 -10.38
N ALA A 238 17.31 -9.54 -9.34
CA ALA A 238 18.76 -9.46 -9.40
C ALA A 238 19.43 -10.77 -9.85
N THR A 239 18.65 -11.76 -10.26
CA THR A 239 19.10 -13.10 -10.64
C THR A 239 18.77 -13.45 -12.10
N GLU A 240 19.28 -14.58 -12.58
CA GLU A 240 18.93 -15.11 -13.92
C GLU A 240 17.50 -15.63 -14.03
N ARG A 241 16.77 -15.74 -12.91
CA ARG A 241 15.36 -16.16 -12.85
C ARG A 241 14.55 -15.12 -12.06
N PRO A 242 14.15 -14.01 -12.71
CA PRO A 242 13.42 -12.94 -12.05
C PRO A 242 12.00 -13.33 -11.62
N ILE A 243 11.40 -14.34 -12.25
CA ILE A 243 10.06 -14.84 -11.91
C ILE A 243 10.20 -16.33 -11.56
N PRO A 244 10.29 -16.67 -10.26
CA PRO A 244 10.43 -18.06 -9.83
C PRO A 244 9.21 -18.91 -10.22
N GLY A 245 9.45 -20.13 -10.67
CA GLY A 245 8.38 -21.09 -10.98
C GLY A 245 7.84 -21.01 -12.41
N LEU A 246 8.27 -20.02 -13.19
CA LEU A 246 8.09 -19.94 -14.64
C LEU A 246 9.37 -20.33 -15.40
#